data_AF-A0AAD4M9D7-F1
#
_entry.id   AF-A0AAD4M9D7-F1
#
_cell.length_a   1.000
_cell.length_b   1.000
_cell.length_c   1.000
_cell.angle_alpha   90.00
_cell.angle_beta   90.00
_cell.angle_gamma   90.00
#
_symmetry.space_group_name_H-M   'P 1'
#
loop_
_entity.id
_entity.type
_entity.pdbx_description
1 polymer ?
#
loop_
_entity_poly.entity_id
_entity_poly.type
_entity_poly.pdbx_seq_one_letter_code
_entity_poly.pdbx_strand_id
1 'polypeptide(L)'
;HEPFLSDAPPPPDSWIAVETSPGEYRLIARLPGFRRDAITLAARRRRVLHVVADSWEPGGGHFERRISFGYDADLSQVRAEFNGEILRVIVPRR
;
A
#
# COMPACT_ATOMS: atom_id res chain seq x y z
N HIS A 1 3.04 -15.08 -25.19
CA HIS A 1 1.94 -14.34 -24.55
C HIS A 1 2.57 -13.65 -23.36
N GLU A 2 2.77 -12.35 -23.40
CA GLU A 2 3.30 -11.61 -22.25
C GLU A 2 2.18 -11.41 -21.21
N PRO A 3 2.48 -11.49 -19.90
CA PRO A 3 1.49 -11.27 -18.85
C PRO A 3 0.96 -9.84 -18.88
N PHE A 4 -0.30 -9.65 -18.50
CA PHE A 4 -0.95 -8.32 -18.43
C PHE A 4 -0.43 -7.45 -17.27
N LEU A 5 0.26 -8.05 -16.30
CA LEU A 5 0.91 -7.37 -15.18
C LEU A 5 2.42 -7.57 -15.28
N SER A 6 3.18 -6.57 -14.86
CA SER A 6 4.63 -6.67 -14.77
C SER A 6 4.99 -7.79 -13.81
N ASP A 7 5.74 -8.79 -14.28
CA ASP A 7 6.29 -9.85 -13.42
C ASP A 7 7.61 -9.44 -12.77
N ALA A 8 8.16 -8.29 -13.15
CA ALA A 8 9.35 -7.74 -12.53
C ALA A 8 9.11 -7.50 -11.02
N PRO A 9 10.04 -7.94 -10.15
CA PRO A 9 9.94 -7.69 -8.73
C PRO A 9 9.93 -6.17 -8.47
N PRO A 10 9.30 -5.73 -7.37
CA PRO A 10 9.37 -4.32 -7.01
C PRO A 10 10.82 -3.95 -6.71
N PRO A 11 11.18 -2.65 -6.78
CA PRO A 11 12.53 -2.20 -6.48
C PRO A 11 13.02 -2.72 -5.12
N PRO A 12 14.32 -3.06 -4.97
CA PRO A 12 14.87 -3.61 -3.72
C PRO A 12 14.61 -2.73 -2.48
N ASP A 13 14.51 -1.42 -2.69
CA ASP A 13 14.24 -0.43 -1.64
C ASP A 13 12.76 -0.32 -1.27
N SER A 14 11.88 -1.12 -1.90
CA SER A 14 10.46 -1.13 -1.59
C SER A 14 10.19 -1.90 -0.31
N TRP A 15 9.57 -1.24 0.66
CA TRP A 15 9.21 -1.86 1.94
C TRP A 15 7.90 -1.29 2.46
N ILE A 16 7.33 -1.97 3.46
CA ILE A 16 6.19 -1.47 4.23
C ILE A 16 6.41 -1.69 5.72
N ALA A 17 6.10 -0.68 6.51
CA ALA A 17 6.08 -0.75 7.97
C ALA A 17 4.68 -0.37 8.46
N VAL A 18 4.30 -0.93 9.60
CA VAL A 18 3.02 -0.66 10.26
C VAL A 18 3.32 -0.25 11.70
N GLU A 19 2.83 0.92 12.07
CA GLU A 19 2.85 1.43 13.43
C GLU A 19 1.43 1.43 13.98
N THR A 20 1.27 1.02 15.24
CA THR A 20 -0.02 1.01 15.92
C THR A 20 0.02 2.00 17.07
N SER A 21 -0.89 2.97 17.04
CA SER A 21 -1.12 3.91 18.13
C SER A 21 -2.54 3.74 18.67
N PRO A 22 -2.88 4.24 19.87
CA PRO A 22 -4.23 4.09 20.42
C PRO A 22 -5.36 4.61 19.51
N GLY A 23 -5.11 5.68 18.75
CA GLY A 23 -6.12 6.31 17.89
C GLY A 23 -6.10 5.86 16.43
N GLU A 24 -5.02 5.25 15.95
CA GLU A 24 -4.87 4.90 14.54
C GLU A 24 -3.74 3.89 14.28
N TYR A 25 -3.88 3.16 13.18
CA TYR A 25 -2.78 2.48 12.51
C TYR A 25 -2.18 3.40 11.45
N ARG A 26 -0.86 3.45 11.39
CA ARG A 26 -0.10 4.16 10.35
C ARG A 26 0.68 3.15 9.53
N LEU A 27 0.51 3.16 8.22
CA LEU A 27 1.30 2.39 7.29
C LEU A 27 2.20 3.34 6.53
N ILE A 28 3.47 3.01 6.45
CA ILE A 28 4.46 3.72 5.65
C ILE A 28 5.02 2.70 4.67
N ALA A 29 4.83 2.95 3.38
CA ALA A 29 5.43 2.14 2.33
C ALA A 29 6.34 3.01 1.47
N ARG A 30 7.57 2.53 1.24
CA ARG A 30 8.49 3.11 0.26
C ARG A 30 8.25 2.41 -1.07
N LEU A 31 7.92 3.19 -2.10
CA LEU A 31 7.51 2.75 -3.43
C LEU A 31 8.21 3.61 -4.50
N PRO A 32 9.55 3.56 -4.62
CA PRO A 32 10.26 4.26 -5.69
C PRO A 32 9.86 3.67 -7.06
N GLY A 33 9.87 4.50 -8.10
CA GLY A 33 9.53 4.06 -9.46
C GLY A 33 8.03 3.77 -9.70
N PHE A 34 7.18 3.98 -8.69
CA PHE A 34 5.74 3.95 -8.82
C PHE A 34 5.16 5.36 -8.89
N ARG A 35 4.10 5.53 -9.68
CA ARG A 35 3.34 6.76 -9.78
C ARG A 35 2.06 6.65 -8.94
N ARG A 36 1.48 7.78 -8.53
CA ARG A 36 0.26 7.78 -7.70
C ARG A 36 -0.90 7.02 -8.34
N ASP A 37 -1.07 7.19 -9.64
CA ASP A 37 -2.12 6.55 -10.46
C ASP A 37 -1.90 5.05 -10.66
N ALA A 38 -0.69 4.55 -10.41
CA ALA A 38 -0.35 3.14 -10.41
C ALA A 38 -0.57 2.45 -9.06
N ILE A 39 -0.92 3.19 -8.00
CA ILE A 39 -1.10 2.66 -6.64
C ILE A 39 -2.60 2.50 -6.35
N THR A 40 -3.01 1.29 -5.98
CA THR A 40 -4.38 0.96 -5.57
C THR A 40 -4.43 0.56 -4.10
N LEU A 41 -5.33 1.22 -3.36
CA LEU A 41 -5.71 0.84 -2.01
C LEU A 41 -7.13 0.26 -2.01
N ALA A 42 -7.27 -0.99 -1.57
CA ALA A 42 -8.57 -1.63 -1.49
C ALA A 42 -8.85 -2.17 -0.08
N ALA A 43 -9.79 -1.56 0.62
CA ALA A 43 -10.36 -2.11 1.83
C ALA A 43 -11.24 -3.33 1.48
N ARG A 44 -10.95 -4.48 2.09
CA ARG A 44 -11.70 -5.73 1.91
C ARG A 44 -12.44 -6.11 3.19
N ARG A 45 -13.41 -7.03 3.04
CA ARG A 45 -14.09 -7.68 4.17
C ARG A 45 -13.05 -8.27 5.14
N ARG A 46 -13.43 -8.34 6.42
CA ARG A 46 -12.59 -8.82 7.53
C ARG A 46 -11.43 -7.91 7.93
N ARG A 47 -11.53 -6.60 7.70
CA ARG A 47 -10.55 -5.59 8.14
C ARG A 47 -9.17 -5.81 7.52
N VAL A 48 -9.15 -5.95 6.20
CA VAL A 48 -7.91 -6.10 5.42
C VAL A 48 -7.77 -4.91 4.49
N LEU A 49 -6.62 -4.23 4.52
CA LEU A 49 -6.24 -3.27 3.48
C LEU A 49 -5.30 -3.97 2.51
N HIS A 50 -5.65 -3.91 1.23
CA HIS A 50 -4.81 -4.36 0.14
C HIS A 50 -4.10 -3.17 -0.48
N VAL A 51 -2.77 -3.22 -0.53
CA VAL A 51 -1.92 -2.23 -1.18
C VAL A 51 -1.30 -2.91 -2.39
N VAL A 52 -1.60 -2.40 -3.58
CA VAL A 52 -1.05 -2.90 -4.85
C VAL A 52 -0.44 -1.72 -5.60
N ALA A 53 0.72 -1.90 -6.20
CA ALA A 53 1.30 -0.95 -7.13
C ALA A 53 1.95 -1.68 -8.31
N ASP A 54 1.68 -1.22 -9.53
CA ASP A 54 2.17 -1.84 -10.77
C ASP A 54 2.79 -0.77 -11.67
N SER A 55 4.02 -0.98 -12.11
CA SER A 55 4.72 -0.03 -13.00
C SER A 55 5.56 -0.79 -14.02
N TRP A 56 5.41 -0.41 -15.29
CA TRP A 56 6.21 -0.91 -16.41
C TRP A 56 7.43 -0.02 -16.71
N GLU A 57 7.56 1.10 -15.99
CA GLU A 57 8.68 2.02 -16.14
C GLU A 57 9.98 1.40 -15.58
N PRO A 58 11.17 1.84 -16.05
CA PRO A 58 12.44 1.42 -15.47
C PRO A 58 12.50 1.70 -13.97
N GLY A 59 12.83 0.66 -13.19
CA GLY A 59 12.80 0.75 -11.73
C GLY A 59 11.38 0.71 -11.15
N GLY A 60 10.38 0.29 -11.92
CA GLY A 60 9.07 -0.16 -11.46
C GLY A 60 9.05 -1.66 -11.17
N GLY A 61 7.87 -2.28 -11.31
CA GLY A 61 7.62 -3.69 -11.04
C GLY A 61 6.23 -3.91 -10.46
N HIS A 62 6.06 -5.01 -9.74
CA HIS A 62 4.82 -5.33 -9.02
C HIS A 62 5.05 -5.35 -7.51
N PHE A 63 4.28 -4.55 -6.77
CA PHE A 63 4.27 -4.55 -5.31
C PHE A 63 2.88 -4.93 -4.81
N GLU A 64 2.79 -5.96 -3.96
CA GLU A 64 1.55 -6.37 -3.31
C GLU A 64 1.77 -6.62 -1.81
N ARG A 65 0.93 -5.98 -0.97
CA ARG A 65 0.87 -6.26 0.47
C ARG A 65 -0.55 -6.26 1.00
N ARG A 66 -0.84 -7.26 1.82
CA ARG A 66 -2.11 -7.44 2.52
C ARG A 66 -1.89 -7.22 4.02
N ILE A 67 -2.58 -6.23 4.57
CA ILE A 67 -2.45 -5.86 5.98
C ILE A 67 -3.78 -6.15 6.68
N SER A 68 -3.73 -7.02 7.68
CA SER A 68 -4.88 -7.35 8.52
C SER A 68 -4.84 -6.50 9.78
N PHE A 69 -5.97 -5.90 10.14
CA PHE A 69 -6.09 -5.05 11.33
C PHE A 69 -6.91 -5.69 12.45
N GLY A 70 -6.79 -5.11 13.64
CA GLY A 70 -7.65 -5.40 14.79
C GLY A 70 -9.11 -5.05 14.54
N TYR A 71 -9.98 -5.51 15.44
CA TYR A 71 -11.44 -5.33 15.34
C TYR A 71 -11.88 -3.86 15.39
N ASP A 72 -11.04 -3.02 15.97
CA ASP A 72 -11.16 -1.59 16.19
C ASP A 72 -10.79 -0.75 14.95
N ALA A 73 -10.26 -1.35 13.88
CA ALA A 73 -9.90 -0.60 12.68
C ALA A 73 -11.12 -0.09 11.89
N ASP A 74 -11.14 1.20 11.61
CA ASP A 74 -12.12 1.86 10.76
C ASP A 74 -11.62 2.04 9.32
N LEU A 75 -11.82 1.00 8.51
CA LEU A 75 -11.48 1.05 7.09
C LEU A 75 -12.40 1.95 6.24
N SER A 76 -13.45 2.54 6.82
CA SER A 76 -14.29 3.52 6.10
C SER A 76 -13.69 4.93 6.09
N GLN A 77 -12.69 5.18 6.94
CA GLN A 77 -12.04 6.48 7.12
C GLN A 77 -10.56 6.44 6.77
N VAL A 78 -10.15 5.52 5.89
CA VAL A 78 -8.76 5.41 5.43
C VAL A 78 -8.36 6.68 4.70
N ARG A 79 -7.20 7.24 5.07
CA ARG A 79 -6.58 8.38 4.37
C ARG A 79 -5.24 7.95 3.84
N ALA A 80 -4.91 8.38 2.63
CA ALA A 80 -3.64 8.07 2.00
C ALA A 80 -3.04 9.29 1.33
N GLU A 81 -1.72 9.42 1.44
CA GLU A 81 -0.93 10.44 0.78
C GLU A 81 0.30 9.78 0.16
N PHE A 82 0.60 10.16 -1.08
CA PHE A 82 1.80 9.71 -1.79
C PHE A 82 2.56 10.93 -2.28
N ASN A 83 3.84 11.02 -1.93
CA ASN A 83 4.70 12.16 -2.30
C ASN A 83 5.64 11.86 -3.48
N GLY A 84 5.41 10.76 -4.20
CA GLY A 84 6.29 10.30 -5.30
C GLY A 84 7.25 9.18 -4.91
N GLU A 85 7.40 8.90 -3.61
CA GLU A 85 8.31 7.86 -3.14
C GLU A 85 7.78 7.14 -1.89
N ILE A 86 7.14 7.87 -0.98
CA ILE A 86 6.58 7.35 0.26
C ILE A 86 5.06 7.46 0.22
N LEU A 87 4.41 6.31 0.39
CA LEU A 87 2.98 6.17 0.64
C LEU A 87 2.74 6.14 2.15
N ARG A 88 1.98 7.11 2.65
CA ARG A 88 1.50 7.14 4.04
C ARG A 88 0.02 6.82 4.05
N VAL A 89 -0.39 5.82 4.83
CA VAL A 89 -1.80 5.46 5.02
C VAL A 89 -2.14 5.53 6.49
N ILE A 90 -3.25 6.19 6.82
CA ILE A 90 -3.80 6.29 8.17
C ILE A 90 -5.13 5.54 8.19
N VAL A 91 -5.27 4.61 9.14
CA VAL A 91 -6.51 3.89 9.42
C VAL A 91 -6.92 4.19 10.87
N PRO A 92 -7.99 4.97 11.11
CA PRO A 92 -8.45 5.27 12.45
C PRO A 92 -8.84 4.01 13.24
N ARG A 93 -8.75 4.09 14.57
CA ARG A 93 -9.24 3.07 15.51
C ARG A 93 -10.49 3.59 16.23
N ARG A 94 -11.45 2.71 16.51
CA ARG A 94 -12.72 2.98 17.23
C ARG A 94 -12.76 2.28 18.58
#